data_AF-A0A534RTR4-F1
#
_entry.id   AF-A0A534RTR4-F1
#
_cell.length_a   1.000
_cell.length_b   1.000
_cell.length_c   1.000
_cell.angle_alpha   90.00
_cell.angle_beta   90.00
_cell.angle_gamma   90.00
#
_symmetry.space_group_name_H-M   'P 1'
#
loop_
_entity.id
_entity.type
_entity.pdbx_description
1 polymer ?
#
loop_
_entity_poly.entity_id
_entity_poly.type
_entity_poly.pdbx_seq_one_letter_code
_entity_poly.pdbx_strand_id
1 'polypeptide(L)'
;FVLPRSGLALSRGVTILNAPGLIDAGYRGELKVLLVNHDAATTVTLRRGERVAQLVVQRVERAEPVPVDELPASERGAGGFGSTGG
;
A
#
# COMPACT_ATOMS: atom_id res chain seq x y z
N PHE A 1 7.68 0.53 -3.55
CA PHE A 1 6.27 0.75 -3.21
C PHE A 1 5.64 1.79 -4.11
N VAL A 2 4.55 1.46 -4.79
CA VAL A 2 3.70 2.41 -5.50
C VAL A 2 2.56 2.83 -4.56
N LEU A 3 2.43 4.13 -4.29
CA LEU A 3 1.50 4.67 -3.31
C LEU A 3 0.52 5.67 -3.95
N PRO A 4 -0.72 5.80 -3.41
CA PRO A 4 -1.66 6.82 -3.80
C PRO A 4 -1.10 8.22 -3.53
N ARG A 5 -1.53 9.21 -4.32
CA ARG A 5 -1.31 10.64 -4.00
C ARG A 5 -2.46 11.13 -3.13
N SER A 6 -2.16 11.68 -1.96
CA SER A 6 -3.16 12.14 -0.99
C SER A 6 -4.18 13.11 -1.59
N GLY A 7 -3.73 14.07 -2.41
CA GLY A 7 -4.62 15.01 -3.07
C GLY A 7 -5.61 14.35 -4.03
N LEU A 8 -5.19 13.33 -4.77
CA LEU A 8 -6.06 12.61 -5.72
C LEU A 8 -7.08 11.73 -4.97
N ALA A 9 -6.66 11.09 -3.88
CA ALA A 9 -7.54 10.31 -3.01
C ALA A 9 -8.58 11.20 -2.30
N LEU A 10 -8.15 12.30 -1.70
CA LEU A 10 -9.04 13.20 -0.95
C LEU A 10 -10.02 13.95 -1.85
N SER A 11 -9.56 14.51 -2.97
CA SER A 11 -10.38 15.39 -3.80
C SER A 11 -11.22 14.67 -4.86
N ARG A 12 -10.85 13.44 -5.24
CA ARG A 12 -11.50 12.72 -6.34
C ARG A 12 -11.85 11.27 -6.02
N GLY A 13 -11.60 10.80 -4.80
CA GLY A 13 -11.87 9.40 -4.42
C GLY A 13 -11.04 8.36 -5.19
N VAL A 14 -9.99 8.77 -5.92
CA VAL A 14 -9.15 7.84 -6.69
C VAL A 14 -7.97 7.39 -5.86
N THR A 15 -7.87 6.08 -5.69
CA THR A 15 -6.76 5.41 -5.01
C THR A 15 -6.19 4.30 -5.88
N ILE A 16 -5.31 3.48 -5.30
CA ILE A 16 -4.70 2.32 -5.94
C ILE A 16 -5.22 1.07 -5.24
N LEU A 17 -5.81 0.15 -6.00
CA LEU A 17 -6.49 -1.05 -5.51
C LEU A 17 -5.56 -1.96 -4.68
N ASN A 18 -4.30 -2.08 -5.10
CA ASN A 18 -3.29 -2.88 -4.42
C ASN A 18 -2.32 -2.05 -3.57
N ALA A 19 -2.73 -0.85 -3.10
CA ALA A 19 -1.87 -0.03 -2.27
C ALA A 19 -1.53 -0.70 -0.92
N PRO A 20 -0.26 -0.69 -0.48
CA PRO A 20 0.92 -0.27 -1.23
C PRO A 20 1.30 -1.30 -2.32
N GLY A 21 1.47 -0.84 -3.56
CA GLY A 21 1.88 -1.72 -4.66
C GLY A 21 3.34 -2.15 -4.49
N LEU A 22 3.57 -3.43 -4.19
CA LEU A 22 4.91 -4.00 -4.06
C LEU A 22 5.48 -4.31 -5.45
N ILE A 23 6.72 -3.90 -5.68
CA ILE A 23 7.46 -4.17 -6.92
C ILE A 23 8.69 -4.97 -6.54
N ASP A 24 8.81 -6.19 -7.07
CA ASP A 24 9.94 -7.07 -6.78
C ASP A 24 11.24 -6.54 -7.39
N ALA A 25 12.36 -6.79 -6.70
CA ALA A 25 13.69 -6.36 -7.15
C ALA A 25 14.08 -6.91 -8.54
N GLY A 26 13.52 -8.05 -8.93
CA GLY A 26 13.75 -8.69 -10.22
C GLY A 26 12.85 -8.18 -11.35
N TYR A 27 11.81 -7.39 -11.07
CA TYR A 27 10.87 -6.95 -12.10
C TYR A 27 11.53 -6.00 -13.10
N ARG A 28 11.30 -6.24 -14.39
CA ARG A 28 11.83 -5.43 -15.51
C ARG A 28 10.76 -4.98 -16.51
N GLY A 29 9.51 -5.37 -16.28
CA GLY A 29 8.40 -4.94 -17.11
C GLY A 29 8.04 -3.47 -16.88
N GLU A 30 7.10 -2.99 -17.69
CA GLU A 30 6.47 -1.69 -17.48
C GLU A 30 5.74 -1.67 -16.13
N LEU A 31 5.90 -0.58 -15.37
CA LEU A 31 5.15 -0.36 -14.15
C LEU A 31 3.73 0.07 -14.49
N LYS A 32 2.74 -0.63 -13.93
CA LYS A 32 1.32 -0.29 -14.07
C LYS A 32 0.74 0.11 -12.72
N VAL A 33 -0.26 0.99 -12.75
CA VAL A 33 -0.96 1.46 -11.55
C VAL A 33 -2.42 1.02 -11.64
N LEU A 34 -2.86 0.20 -10.69
CA LEU A 34 -4.24 -0.29 -10.62
C LEU A 34 -5.14 0.76 -9.95
N LEU A 35 -5.45 1.82 -10.70
CA LEU A 35 -6.30 2.90 -10.21
C LEU A 35 -7.73 2.40 -10.01
N VAL A 36 -8.36 2.83 -8.91
CA VAL A 36 -9.77 2.59 -8.61
C VAL A 36 -10.42 3.90 -8.18
N ASN A 37 -11.60 4.18 -8.73
CA ASN A 37 -12.45 5.30 -8.34
C ASN A 37 -13.50 4.79 -7.32
N HIS A 38 -13.49 5.34 -6.10
CA HIS A 38 -14.48 5.03 -5.07
C HIS A 38 -15.69 5.97 -5.07
N ASP A 39 -15.67 7.03 -5.87
CA ASP A 39 -16.86 7.89 -6.03
C ASP A 39 -17.90 7.16 -6.90
N ALA A 40 -19.07 6.90 -6.31
CA ALA A 40 -20.15 6.16 -6.97
C ALA A 40 -20.90 6.99 -8.02
N ALA A 41 -20.82 8.33 -7.97
CA ALA A 41 -21.58 9.23 -8.82
C ALA A 41 -20.70 10.00 -9.80
N THR A 42 -19.45 10.30 -9.43
CA THR A 42 -18.55 11.16 -10.19
C THR A 42 -17.58 10.33 -11.03
N THR A 43 -17.58 10.53 -12.34
CA THR A 43 -16.55 9.97 -13.23
C THR A 43 -15.26 10.79 -13.12
N VAL A 44 -14.12 10.11 -12.97
CA VAL A 44 -12.80 10.76 -12.97
C VAL A 44 -12.12 10.56 -14.31
N THR A 45 -11.78 11.67 -14.97
CA THR A 45 -10.97 11.67 -16.20
C THR A 45 -9.53 12.04 -15.88
N LEU A 46 -8.59 11.22 -16.34
CA LEU A 46 -7.15 11.45 -16.21
C LEU A 46 -6.57 11.74 -17.58
N ARG A 47 -5.58 12.63 -17.64
CA ARG A 47 -4.89 12.98 -18.90
C ARG A 47 -3.48 12.42 -18.92
N ARG A 48 -2.98 12.12 -20.12
CA ARG A 48 -1.57 11.75 -20.32
C ARG A 48 -0.67 12.84 -19.72
N GLY A 49 0.33 12.43 -18.94
CA GLY A 49 1.25 13.34 -18.24
C GLY A 49 0.77 13.75 -16.84
N GLU A 50 -0.47 13.44 -16.46
CA GLU A 50 -0.93 13.66 -15.10
C GLU A 50 -0.23 12.70 -14.11
N ARG A 51 0.15 13.24 -12.95
CA ARG A 51 0.77 12.47 -11.88
C ARG A 51 -0.31 11.72 -11.09
N VAL A 52 -0.40 10.41 -11.24
CA VAL A 52 -1.47 9.59 -10.64
C VAL A 52 -1.04 8.78 -9.40
N ALA A 53 0.26 8.58 -9.22
CA ALA A 53 0.84 7.83 -8.11
C ALA A 53 2.20 8.41 -7.71
N GLN A 54 2.81 7.86 -6.67
CA GLN A 54 4.19 8.14 -6.27
C GLN A 54 4.94 6.84 -6.00
N LEU A 55 6.23 6.81 -6.31
CA LEU A 55 7.10 5.66 -6.10
C LEU A 55 8.02 5.92 -4.91
N VAL A 56 8.06 4.99 -3.96
CA VAL A 56 8.97 5.00 -2.82
C VAL A 56 9.88 3.78 -2.90
N VAL A 57 11.19 4.01 -2.80
CA VAL A 57 12.22 2.97 -2.74
C VAL A 57 12.73 2.88 -1.30
N GLN A 58 12.71 1.67 -0.75
CA GLN A 58 13.13 1.40 0.63
C GLN A 58 13.95 0.11 0.67
N ARG A 59 14.81 0.01 1.68
CA ARG A 59 15.46 -1.27 2.01
C ARG A 59 14.41 -2.24 2.55
N VAL A 60 14.58 -3.51 2.22
CA VAL A 60 13.76 -4.60 2.73
C VAL A 60 14.68 -5.66 3.31
N GLU A 61 14.35 -6.17 4.48
CA GLU A 61 15.10 -7.25 5.12
C GLU A 61 14.72 -8.59 4.50
N ARG A 62 15.71 -9.49 4.42
CA ARG A 62 15.50 -10.89 4.02
C ARG A 62 15.49 -11.73 5.29
N ALA A 63 14.31 -11.99 5.82
CA ALA A 63 14.16 -12.82 7.01
C ALA A 63 14.34 -14.31 6.68
N GLU A 64 15.03 -15.02 7.54
CA GLU A 64 15.10 -16.49 7.56
C GLU A 64 14.26 -16.97 8.75
N PRO A 65 13.09 -17.60 8.53
CA PRO A 65 12.25 -18.07 9.62
C PRO A 65 12.95 -19.17 10.44
N VAL A 66 12.97 -19.02 11.76
CA VAL A 66 13.48 -20.04 12.71
C VAL A 66 12.30 -20.66 13.46
N PRO A 67 12.00 -21.95 13.29
CA PRO A 67 10.90 -22.61 13.99
C PRO A 67 11.20 -22.77 15.48
N VAL A 68 10.20 -22.50 16.32
CA VAL A 68 10.23 -22.64 17.77
C VAL A 68 8.86 -23.12 18.26
N ASP A 69 8.81 -23.78 19.42
CA ASP A 69 7.55 -24.25 20.00
C ASP A 69 6.69 -23.08 20.50
N GLU A 70 7.31 -22.07 21.14
CA GLU A 70 6.62 -20.91 21.71
C GLU A 70 7.44 -19.62 21.55
N LEU A 71 6.73 -18.49 21.35
CA LEU A 71 7.32 -17.15 21.36
C LEU A 71 7.32 -16.56 22.78
N PRO A 72 8.30 -15.72 23.15
CA PRO A 72 8.31 -15.04 24.44
C PRO A 72 7.13 -14.08 24.59
N ALA A 73 6.68 -13.86 25.83
CA ALA A 73 5.64 -12.89 26.14
C ALA A 73 6.06 -11.46 25.77
N SER A 74 5.08 -10.62 25.40
CA SER A 74 5.27 -9.19 25.15
C SER A 74 4.14 -8.39 25.77
N GLU A 75 4.36 -7.11 26.06
CA GLU A 75 3.34 -6.21 26.60
C GLU A 75 2.08 -6.12 25.72
N ARG A 76 2.25 -6.25 24.39
CA ARG A 76 1.13 -6.24 23.44
C ARG A 76 0.37 -7.57 23.39
N GLY A 77 1.05 -8.69 23.64
CA GLY A 77 0.49 -10.03 23.54
C GLY A 77 -0.25 -10.27 22.22
N ALA A 78 -1.45 -10.85 22.31
CA ALA A 78 -2.34 -11.11 21.17
C ALA A 78 -3.23 -9.91 20.77
N GLY A 79 -3.03 -8.73 21.35
CA GLY A 79 -3.82 -7.54 21.04
C GLY A 79 -3.70 -7.11 19.57
N GLY A 80 -4.81 -6.75 18.94
CA GLY A 80 -4.87 -6.27 17.55
C GLY A 80 -6.18 -5.54 17.27
N PHE A 81 -6.36 -5.02 16.05
CA PHE A 81 -7.63 -4.43 15.59
C PHE A 81 -8.22 -3.34 16.50
N GLY A 82 -7.39 -2.40 16.94
CA GLY A 82 -7.85 -1.32 17.84
C GLY A 82 -7.95 -1.74 19.31
N SER A 83 -7.23 -2.80 19.73
CA SER A 83 -7.18 -3.27 21.13
C SER A 83 -6.75 -2.22 22.16
N THR A 84 -6.15 -1.11 21.73
CA THR A 84 -5.79 0.03 22.59
C THR A 84 -6.90 1.07 22.72
N GLY A 85 -8.03 0.88 22.03
CA GLY A 85 -9.28 1.63 22.23
C GLY A 85 -9.14 3.15 22.12
N GLY A 86 -8.45 3.63 21.07
CA GLY A 86 -8.29 5.07 20.84
C GLY A 86 -9.59 5.86 20.94
#